data_AF-A0A671LK28-F1
#
_entry.id   AF-A0A671LK28-F1
#
_cell.length_a   1.000
_cell.length_b   1.000
_cell.length_c   1.000
_cell.angle_alpha   90.00
_cell.angle_beta   90.00
_cell.angle_gamma   90.00
#
_symmetry.space_group_name_H-M   'P 1'
#
loop_
_entity.id
_entity.type
_entity.pdbx_description
1 polymer ?
#
loop_
_entity_poly.entity_id
_entity_poly.type
_entity_poly.pdbx_seq_one_letter_code
_entity_poly.pdbx_strand_id
1 'polypeptide(L)'
;MQVSECVLSSFSIYLVTVTSQAVGGNTETLCVHIHEPKETLSIVVTLRTNNLDLTILQQVCKWSYTLNIFLICIFQVPVVTVESVASVNVAIQGAETSLKKTTQILIKPPQNLLFIQSDKPIYNGKFN
;
A
#
# COMPACT_ATOMS: atom_id res chain seq x y z
N MET A 1 -4.66 3.42 9.00
CA MET A 1 -4.32 4.18 7.77
C MET A 1 -3.20 5.12 8.16
N GLN A 2 -1.98 4.89 7.67
CA GLN A 2 -0.86 5.75 8.05
C GLN A 2 -0.86 6.95 7.10
N VAL A 3 -1.14 8.13 7.63
CA VAL A 3 -1.11 9.38 6.87
C VAL A 3 0.36 9.71 6.66
N SER A 4 0.85 9.55 5.44
CA SER A 4 2.13 10.14 5.06
C SER A 4 1.84 11.61 4.72
N GLU A 5 2.03 12.45 5.73
CA GLU A 5 1.57 13.85 5.81
C GLU A 5 2.08 14.80 4.72
N CYS A 6 1.25 15.83 4.49
CA CYS A 6 1.35 16.92 3.53
C CYS A 6 2.74 17.57 3.46
N VAL A 7 3.29 17.67 2.25
CA VAL A 7 4.39 18.61 1.98
C VAL A 7 3.78 19.85 1.32
N LEU A 8 3.79 20.97 2.05
CA LEU A 8 3.33 22.28 1.56
C LEU A 8 4.42 22.91 0.69
N SER A 9 4.24 22.84 -0.62
CA SER A 9 4.99 23.66 -1.59
C SER A 9 4.05 24.73 -2.16
N SER A 10 3.83 25.78 -1.38
CA SER A 10 3.22 27.07 -1.78
C SER A 10 1.97 27.00 -2.70
N PHE A 11 0.96 26.20 -2.32
CA PHE A 11 -0.32 25.88 -3.03
C PHE A 11 -0.32 24.63 -3.95
N SER A 12 0.48 23.61 -3.67
CA SER A 12 0.19 22.24 -4.14
C SER A 12 0.24 21.29 -2.96
N ILE A 13 -0.73 20.38 -2.84
CA ILE A 13 -0.80 19.39 -1.75
C ILE A 13 -0.67 18.00 -2.34
N TYR A 14 0.27 17.23 -1.81
CA TYR A 14 0.53 15.85 -2.21
C TYR A 14 0.20 14.92 -1.06
N LEU A 15 -0.73 13.99 -1.29
CA LEU A 15 -1.16 13.00 -0.32
C LEU A 15 -1.02 11.60 -0.93
N VAL A 16 -0.32 10.72 -0.22
CA VAL A 16 -0.27 9.30 -0.56
C VAL A 16 -0.70 8.50 0.66
N THR A 17 -1.64 7.59 0.45
CA THR A 17 -2.23 6.78 1.51
C THR A 17 -1.97 5.31 1.25
N VAL A 18 -1.52 4.63 2.29
CA VAL A 18 -1.26 3.20 2.30
C VAL A 18 -1.72 2.62 3.64
N THR A 19 -2.08 1.34 3.64
CA THR A 19 -2.42 0.61 4.86
C THR A 19 -1.18 0.47 5.74
N SER A 20 -1.34 0.59 7.07
CA SER A 20 -0.22 0.39 8.01
C SER A 20 0.09 -1.09 8.24
N GLN A 21 -0.85 -1.96 7.89
CA GLN A 21 -0.74 -3.40 7.99
C GLN A 21 -1.45 -4.04 6.80
N ALA A 22 -0.85 -5.09 6.25
CA ALA A 22 -1.35 -5.87 5.13
C ALA A 22 -1.14 -7.36 5.38
N VAL A 23 -1.87 -8.20 4.67
CA VAL A 23 -1.70 -9.67 4.71
C VAL A 23 -1.03 -10.13 3.42
N GLY A 24 0.03 -10.92 3.54
CA GLY A 24 0.75 -11.46 2.39
C GLY A 24 -0.16 -12.32 1.51
N GLY A 25 -0.10 -12.11 0.20
CA GLY A 25 -0.98 -12.77 -0.78
C GLY A 25 -2.34 -12.11 -0.98
N ASN A 26 -2.71 -11.10 -0.17
CA ASN A 26 -3.92 -10.34 -0.40
C ASN A 26 -3.69 -9.20 -1.40
N THR A 27 -4.80 -8.78 -2.00
CA THR A 27 -4.88 -7.55 -2.80
C THR A 27 -5.07 -6.35 -1.88
N GLU A 28 -4.20 -5.36 -1.99
CA GLU A 28 -4.27 -4.09 -1.24
C GLU A 28 -4.44 -2.91 -2.19
N THR A 29 -4.82 -1.76 -1.62
CA THR A 29 -5.03 -0.51 -2.38
C THR A 29 -4.16 0.62 -1.82
N LEU A 30 -3.56 1.38 -2.73
CA LEU A 30 -2.85 2.62 -2.48
C LEU A 30 -3.55 3.75 -3.23
N CYS A 31 -3.78 4.87 -2.56
CA CYS A 31 -4.39 6.05 -3.18
C CYS A 31 -3.41 7.23 -3.17
N VAL A 32 -3.31 7.91 -4.30
CA VAL A 32 -2.56 9.16 -4.46
C VAL A 32 -3.55 10.27 -4.79
N HIS A 33 -3.46 11.37 -4.04
CA HIS A 33 -4.23 12.58 -4.28
C HIS A 33 -3.27 13.78 -4.39
N ILE A 34 -3.39 14.52 -5.48
CA ILE A 34 -2.60 15.72 -5.73
C ILE A 34 -3.56 16.87 -6.00
N HIS A 35 -3.51 17.87 -5.14
CA HIS A 35 -4.24 19.11 -5.27
C HIS A 35 -3.36 20.16 -5.93
N GLU A 36 -3.92 20.84 -6.92
CA GLU A 36 -3.33 21.93 -7.71
C GLU A 36 -1.92 21.63 -8.20
N PRO A 37 -1.70 20.55 -8.99
CA PRO A 37 -0.40 20.32 -9.61
C PRO A 37 -0.04 21.52 -10.50
N LYS A 38 1.21 21.96 -10.45
CA LYS A 38 1.70 23.12 -11.27
C LYS A 38 2.48 22.71 -12.51
N GLU A 39 2.80 21.42 -12.62
CA GLU A 39 3.63 20.87 -13.67
C GLU A 39 3.33 19.39 -13.88
N THR A 40 3.94 18.81 -14.91
CA THR A 40 3.81 17.37 -15.19
C THR A 40 4.64 16.60 -14.17
N LEU A 41 4.03 15.59 -13.56
CA LEU A 41 4.63 14.84 -12.46
C LEU A 41 4.83 13.38 -12.86
N SER A 42 6.00 12.83 -12.53
CA SER A 42 6.28 11.41 -12.50
C SER A 42 6.16 10.92 -11.06
N ILE A 43 5.27 9.97 -10.84
CA ILE A 43 4.98 9.39 -9.53
C ILE A 43 5.42 7.93 -9.59
N VAL A 44 6.30 7.55 -8.67
CA VAL A 44 6.76 6.18 -8.50
C VAL A 44 6.58 5.79 -7.04
N VAL A 45 5.87 4.69 -6.81
CA VAL A 45 5.74 4.09 -5.49
C VAL A 45 6.28 2.67 -5.52
N THR A 46 7.20 2.37 -4.62
CA THR A 46 7.89 1.07 -4.55
C THR A 46 7.74 0.50 -3.15
N LEU A 47 7.28 -0.75 -3.07
CA LEU A 47 7.33 -1.57 -1.87
C LEU A 47 8.67 -2.30 -1.82
N ARG A 48 9.49 -1.97 -0.84
CA ARG A 48 10.76 -2.63 -0.57
C ARG A 48 10.62 -3.57 0.61
N THR A 49 10.89 -4.83 0.35
CA THR A 49 11.11 -5.86 1.38
C THR A 49 12.61 -6.16 1.44
N ASN A 50 13.07 -6.90 2.45
CA ASN A 50 14.50 -7.21 2.61
C ASN A 50 15.12 -7.89 1.37
N ASN A 51 14.30 -8.61 0.60
CA ASN A 51 14.77 -9.46 -0.49
C ASN A 51 14.27 -9.01 -1.87
N LEU A 52 13.33 -8.04 -1.93
CA LEU A 52 12.64 -7.70 -3.17
C LEU A 52 12.13 -6.26 -3.17
N ASP A 53 12.34 -5.59 -4.30
CA ASP A 53 11.72 -4.30 -4.62
C ASP A 53 10.57 -4.54 -5.61
N LEU A 54 9.36 -4.12 -5.24
CA LEU A 54 8.15 -4.26 -6.04
C LEU A 54 7.58 -2.88 -6.34
N THR A 55 7.58 -2.48 -7.61
CA THR A 55 6.95 -1.22 -8.03
C THR A 55 5.44 -1.38 -7.97
N ILE A 56 4.79 -0.66 -7.07
CA ILE A 56 3.32 -0.65 -6.90
C ILE A 56 2.70 0.27 -7.95
N LEU A 57 3.21 1.49 -8.07
CA LEU A 57 2.66 2.51 -8.95
C LEU A 57 3.80 3.15 -9.74
N GLN A 58 3.61 3.28 -11.05
CA GLN A 58 4.46 4.10 -11.91
C GLN A 58 3.55 4.85 -12.87
N GLN A 59 3.40 6.15 -12.64
CA GLN A 59 2.47 6.98 -13.40
C GLN A 59 3.12 8.29 -13.79
N VAL A 60 2.84 8.74 -15.02
CA VAL A 60 3.10 10.11 -15.44
C VAL A 60 1.77 10.84 -15.50
N CYS A 61 1.65 11.89 -14.70
CA CYS A 61 0.50 12.77 -14.65
C CYS A 61 0.85 14.05 -15.39
N LYS A 62 0.26 14.22 -16.58
CA LYS A 62 0.40 15.49 -17.31
C LYS A 62 -0.29 16.59 -16.55
N TRP A 63 0.36 17.75 -16.52
CA TRP A 63 -0.30 18.96 -16.07
C TRP A 63 -1.49 19.26 -16.99
N SER A 64 -2.67 19.44 -16.40
CA SER A 64 -3.86 19.97 -17.07
C SER A 64 -4.46 21.07 -16.19
N TYR A 65 -5.42 21.82 -16.71
CA TYR A 65 -6.23 22.76 -15.92
C TYR A 65 -7.07 22.10 -14.81
N THR A 66 -6.93 20.79 -14.61
CA THR A 66 -7.61 20.05 -13.54
C THR A 66 -6.89 20.30 -12.22
N LEU A 67 -7.58 20.95 -11.29
CA LEU A 67 -7.08 21.29 -9.96
C LEU A 67 -6.87 20.07 -9.04
N ASN A 68 -7.29 18.86 -9.43
CA ASN A 68 -7.16 17.67 -8.59
C ASN A 68 -6.87 16.43 -9.43
N ILE A 69 -5.90 15.63 -8.98
CA ILE A 69 -5.56 14.32 -9.52
C ILE A 69 -5.80 13.28 -8.43
N PHE A 70 -6.57 12.24 -8.74
CA PHE A 70 -6.78 11.11 -7.85
C PHE A 70 -6.46 9.81 -8.59
N LEU A 71 -5.57 9.00 -8.01
CA LEU A 71 -5.17 7.71 -8.54
C LEU A 71 -5.42 6.63 -7.49
N ILE A 72 -6.10 5.56 -7.90
CA ILE A 72 -6.23 4.33 -7.12
C ILE A 72 -5.35 3.28 -7.77
N CYS A 73 -4.47 2.68 -6.99
CA CYS A 73 -3.59 1.61 -7.43
C CYS A 73 -3.87 0.37 -6.60
N ILE A 74 -4.12 -0.74 -7.28
CA ILE A 74 -4.36 -2.04 -6.66
C ILE A 74 -3.10 -2.88 -6.87
N PHE A 75 -2.59 -3.50 -5.80
CA PHE A 75 -1.39 -4.33 -5.88
C PHE A 75 -1.50 -5.60 -5.04
N GLN A 76 -0.72 -6.61 -5.42
CA GLN A 76 -0.60 -7.86 -4.66
C GLN A 76 0.50 -7.71 -3.62
N VAL A 77 0.18 -8.01 -2.36
CA VAL A 77 1.16 -8.00 -1.28
C VAL A 77 2.01 -9.26 -1.35
N PRO A 78 3.35 -9.16 -1.31
CA PRO A 78 4.21 -10.34 -1.29
C PRO A 78 3.85 -11.29 -0.14
N VAL A 79 3.81 -12.59 -0.42
CA VAL A 79 3.61 -13.60 0.62
C VAL A 79 4.84 -13.66 1.52
N VAL A 80 4.62 -13.62 2.83
CA VAL A 80 5.66 -13.76 3.86
C VAL A 80 5.33 -14.96 4.74
N THR A 81 6.35 -15.63 5.28
CA THR A 81 6.20 -16.78 6.20
C THR A 81 6.16 -16.36 7.67
N VAL A 82 6.68 -15.17 7.98
CA VAL A 82 6.69 -14.55 9.32
C VAL A 82 6.29 -13.09 9.19
N GLU A 83 5.85 -12.47 10.28
CA GLU A 83 5.58 -11.02 10.29
C GLU A 83 6.84 -10.25 9.88
N SER A 84 6.69 -9.36 8.91
CA SER A 84 7.81 -8.66 8.30
C SER A 84 7.47 -7.20 8.05
N VAL A 85 8.43 -6.31 8.25
CA VAL A 85 8.26 -4.88 7.97
C VAL A 85 8.74 -4.60 6.55
N ALA A 86 7.90 -3.95 5.76
CA ALA A 86 8.23 -3.47 4.42
C ALA A 86 8.26 -1.94 4.39
N SER A 87 9.14 -1.38 3.57
CA SER A 87 9.24 0.06 3.36
C SER A 87 8.52 0.45 2.08
N VAL A 88 7.57 1.37 2.18
CA VAL A 88 6.91 2.00 1.03
C VAL A 88 7.64 3.30 0.72
N ASN A 89 8.34 3.32 -0.41
CA ASN A 89 9.05 4.48 -0.92
C ASN A 89 8.18 5.18 -1.96
N VAL A 90 7.95 6.47 -1.75
CA VAL A 90 7.20 7.34 -2.65
C VAL A 90 8.15 8.38 -3.20
N ALA A 91 8.24 8.47 -4.52
CA ALA A 91 8.97 9.51 -5.23
C ALA A 91 8.02 10.24 -6.19
N ILE A 92 7.93 11.55 -6.07
CA ILE A 92 7.18 12.43 -6.98
C ILE A 92 8.18 13.43 -7.55
N GLN A 93 8.33 13.45 -8.87
CA GLN A 93 9.28 14.31 -9.58
C GLN A 93 8.60 15.10 -10.68
N GLY A 94 8.84 16.39 -10.73
CA GLY A 94 8.51 17.29 -11.84
C GLY A 94 9.77 18.04 -12.29
N ALA A 95 9.61 19.13 -13.03
CA ALA A 95 10.73 19.99 -13.40
C ALA A 95 11.27 20.76 -12.19
N GLU A 96 10.38 21.29 -11.35
CA GLU A 96 10.71 22.06 -10.15
C GLU A 96 10.40 21.31 -8.84
N THR A 97 9.55 20.28 -8.90
CA THR A 97 9.14 19.48 -7.73
C THR A 97 10.01 18.24 -7.59
N SER A 98 10.58 18.03 -6.40
CA SER A 98 11.22 16.75 -6.06
C SER A 98 10.85 16.37 -4.62
N LEU A 99 9.95 15.39 -4.49
CA LEU A 99 9.49 14.88 -3.20
C LEU A 99 9.85 13.41 -3.09
N LYS A 100 10.46 13.05 -1.96
CA LYS A 100 10.73 11.66 -1.59
C LYS A 100 10.29 11.43 -0.16
N LYS A 101 9.57 10.34 0.06
CA LYS A 101 9.11 9.96 1.39
C LYS A 101 9.13 8.45 1.50
N THR A 102 9.50 7.97 2.69
CA THR A 102 9.45 6.56 3.02
C THR A 102 8.57 6.39 4.25
N THR A 103 7.67 5.41 4.19
CA THR A 103 6.89 4.94 5.33
C THR A 103 7.04 3.43 5.46
N GLN A 104 6.66 2.87 6.59
CA GLN A 104 6.73 1.43 6.84
C GLN A 104 5.34 0.84 7.02
N ILE A 105 5.18 -0.41 6.61
CA ILE A 105 3.96 -1.20 6.79
C ILE A 105 4.33 -2.57 7.34
N LEU A 106 3.45 -3.15 8.16
CA LEU A 106 3.61 -4.52 8.66
C LEU A 106 2.90 -5.50 7.71
N ILE A 107 3.64 -6.47 7.17
CA ILE A 107 3.08 -7.57 6.39
C ILE A 107 2.96 -8.80 7.30
N LYS A 108 1.74 -9.28 7.48
CA LYS A 108 1.44 -10.52 8.20
C LYS A 108 1.40 -11.71 7.25
N PRO A 109 1.81 -12.91 7.68
CA PRO A 109 1.62 -14.11 6.88
C PRO A 109 0.12 -14.37 6.64
N PRO A 110 -0.24 -14.95 5.49
CA PRO A 110 -1.63 -15.35 5.25
C PRO A 110 -2.07 -16.37 6.31
N GLN A 111 -3.21 -16.08 6.95
CA GLN A 111 -3.81 -16.98 7.93
C GLN A 111 -4.90 -17.80 7.24
N ASN A 112 -4.73 -19.11 7.20
CA ASN A 112 -5.80 -20.01 6.76
C ASN A 112 -6.83 -20.16 7.88
N LEU A 113 -8.06 -19.72 7.63
CA LEU A 113 -9.20 -20.04 8.50
C LEU A 113 -9.64 -21.47 8.20
N LEU A 114 -9.29 -22.40 9.09
CA LEU A 114 -9.79 -23.77 9.05
C LEU A 114 -10.99 -23.91 9.99
N PHE A 115 -12.16 -24.19 9.44
CA PHE A 115 -13.34 -24.54 10.21
C PHE A 115 -13.56 -26.05 10.15
N ILE A 116 -13.61 -26.70 11.31
CA ILE A 116 -13.90 -28.13 11.43
C ILE A 116 -15.29 -28.25 12.03
N GLN A 117 -16.21 -28.85 11.28
CA GLN A 117 -17.56 -29.15 11.76
C GLN A 117 -17.67 -30.65 12.03
N SER A 118 -17.83 -31.01 13.30
CA SER A 118 -18.23 -32.37 13.67
C SER A 118 -19.76 -32.52 13.57
N ASP A 119 -20.24 -33.75 13.39
CA ASP A 119 -21.68 -34.03 13.43
C ASP A 119 -22.25 -33.87 14.85
N LYS A 120 -21.43 -34.10 15.88
CA LYS A 120 -21.80 -33.95 17.29
C LYS A 120 -20.67 -33.32 18.11
N PRO A 121 -20.99 -32.50 19.12
CA PRO A 121 -19.99 -31.97 20.05
C PRO A 121 -19.47 -33.04 21.02
N ILE A 122 -20.23 -34.12 21.27
CA ILE A 122 -19.89 -35.19 22.23
C ILE A 122 -20.23 -36.56 21.61
N TYR A 123 -19.30 -37.52 21.74
CA TYR A 123 -19.48 -38.92 21.33
C TYR A 123 -19.43 -39.86 22.54
N ASN A 124 -20.30 -40.86 22.57
CA ASN A 124 -20.29 -41.89 23.61
C ASN A 124 -19.32 -43.03 23.23
N GLY A 125 -18.39 -43.37 24.13
CA GLY A 125 -17.54 -44.56 23.98
C GLY A 125 -18.31 -45.83 24.34
N LYS A 126 -18.17 -46.89 23.53
CA LYS A 126 -18.60 -48.24 23.93
C LYS A 126 -17.41 -48.96 24.56
N PHE A 127 -17.54 -49.33 25.83
CA PHE A 127 -16.66 -50.28 26.49
C PHE A 127 -17.26 -51.68 26.31
N ASN A 128 -16.49 -52.59 25.72
CA ASN A 128 -16.79 -54.03 25.62
C ASN A 128 -16.12 -54.77 26.77
#